data_AF-A0A6B3GNI8-F1
#
_entry.id   AF-A0A6B3GNI8-F1
#
_cell.length_a   1.000
_cell.length_b   1.000
_cell.length_c   1.000
_cell.angle_alpha   90.00
_cell.angle_beta   90.00
_cell.angle_gamma   90.00
#
_symmetry.space_group_name_H-M   'P 1'
#
loop_
_entity.id
_entity.type
_entity.pdbx_description
1 polymer ?
#
loop_
_entity_poly.entity_id
_entity_poly.type
_entity_poly.pdbx_seq_one_letter_code
_entity_poly.pdbx_strand_id
1 'polypeptide(L)' 'NHRLDAVRAHLLERAGDMAAARTAYRAAADATLSEPEARYLRMRADRLDRLDP' A
#
# COMPACT_ATOMS: atom_id res chain seq x y z
N ASN A 1 -5.14 12.28 3.96
CA ASN A 1 -5.70 11.09 3.30
C ASN A 1 -4.74 9.91 3.21
N HIS A 2 -3.41 10.08 3.04
CA HIS A 2 -2.45 8.94 3.00
C HIS A 2 -2.59 7.93 4.15
N ARG A 3 -2.81 8.37 5.40
CA ARG A 3 -3.02 7.45 6.54
C ARG A 3 -4.26 6.57 6.37
N LEU A 4 -5.34 7.12 5.81
CA LEU A 4 -6.56 6.35 5.53
C LEU A 4 -6.29 5.32 4.45
N ASP A 5 -5.58 5.71 3.39
CA ASP A 5 -5.19 4.79 2.31
C ASP A 5 -4.26 3.69 2.81
N ALA A 6 -3.32 3.99 3.72
CA ALA A 6 -2.43 3.00 4.33
C ALA A 6 -3.19 1.98 5.20
N VAL A 7 -4.18 2.43 5.97
CA VAL A 7 -5.05 1.54 6.76
C VAL A 7 -5.92 0.69 5.85
N ARG A 8 -6.56 1.31 4.84
CA ARG A 8 -7.36 0.58 3.83
C ARG A 8 -6.53 -0.49 3.15
N ALA A 9 -5.31 -0.16 2.72
CA ALA A 9 -4.38 -1.10 2.10
C ALA A 9 -4.11 -2.30 3.00
N HIS A 10 -3.82 -2.05 4.28
CA HIS A 10 -3.56 -3.11 5.25
C HIS A 10 -4.78 -4.01 5.46
N LEU A 11 -5.98 -3.44 5.55
CA LEU A 11 -7.21 -4.22 5.72
C LEU A 11 -7.55 -5.07 4.50
N LEU A 12 -7.33 -4.56 3.29
CA LEU A 12 -7.53 -5.30 2.04
C LEU A 12 -6.56 -6.47 1.92
N GLU A 13 -5.28 -6.25 2.26
CA GLU A 13 -4.27 -7.32 2.30
C GLU A 13 -4.68 -8.42 3.29
N ARG A 14 -5.15 -8.03 4.48
CA ARG A 14 -5.68 -8.95 5.50
C ARG A 14 -6.92 -9.71 5.03
N ALA A 15 -7.72 -9.12 4.14
CA ALA A 15 -8.90 -9.73 3.54
C ALA A 15 -8.59 -10.59 2.31
N GLY A 16 -7.35 -10.56 1.81
CA GLY A 16 -6.92 -11.32 0.64
C GLY A 16 -7.04 -10.58 -0.69
N ASP A 17 -7.54 -9.34 -0.69
CA ASP A 17 -7.65 -8.53 -1.92
C ASP A 17 -6.33 -7.80 -2.18
N MET A 18 -5.39 -8.53 -2.78
CA MET A 18 -4.00 -8.05 -2.98
C MET A 18 -3.92 -6.92 -4.00
N ALA A 19 -4.73 -6.96 -5.07
CA ALA A 19 -4.77 -5.92 -6.09
C ALA A 19 -5.28 -4.58 -5.54
N ALA A 20 -6.36 -4.60 -4.77
CA ALA A 20 -6.88 -3.38 -4.15
C ALA A 20 -5.94 -2.87 -3.05
N ALA A 21 -5.34 -3.77 -2.26
CA ALA A 21 -4.35 -3.42 -1.25
C ALA A 21 -3.13 -2.71 -1.85
N ARG A 22 -2.58 -3.25 -2.94
CA ARG A 22 -1.46 -2.64 -3.69
C ARG A 22 -1.80 -1.22 -4.14
N THR A 23 -2.96 -1.01 -4.73
CA THR A 23 -3.41 0.30 -5.22
C THR A 23 -3.47 1.32 -4.08
N ALA A 24 -4.04 0.92 -2.94
CA ALA A 24 -4.13 1.78 -1.77
C ALA A 24 -2.75 2.07 -1.14
N TYR A 25 -1.82 1.10 -1.12
CA TYR A 25 -0.44 1.36 -0.67
C TYR A 25 0.29 2.36 -1.55
N ARG A 26 0.12 2.30 -2.88
CA ARG A 26 0.71 3.28 -3.80
C ARG A 26 0.13 4.67 -3.60
N ALA A 27 -1.19 4.79 -3.50
CA ALA A 27 -1.85 6.07 -3.22
C ALA A 27 -1.38 6.68 -1.90
N ALA A 28 -1.20 5.87 -0.85
CA ALA A 28 -0.64 6.33 0.42
C ALA A 28 0.83 6.80 0.27
N ALA A 29 1.65 6.07 -0.50
CA ALA A 29 3.05 6.43 -0.75
C ALA A 29 3.20 7.74 -1.52
N ASP A 30 2.30 8.01 -2.47
CA ASP A 30 2.33 9.23 -3.29
C ASP A 30 1.80 10.45 -2.53
N ALA A 31 0.98 10.23 -1.50
CA ALA A 31 0.35 11.29 -0.71
C ALA A 31 1.03 11.58 0.64
N THR A 32 2.00 10.79 1.07
CA THR A 32 2.81 11.11 2.27
C THR A 32 3.93 12.09 1.91
N LEU A 33 4.25 12.98 2.85
CA LEU A 33 5.38 13.92 2.73
C LEU A 33 6.67 13.35 3.36
N SER A 34 6.59 12.16 3.97
CA SER A 34 7.72 11.48 4.60
C SER A 34 8.35 10.48 3.63
N GLU A 35 9.56 10.78 3.17
CA GLU A 35 10.31 9.90 2.26
C GLU A 35 10.56 8.48 2.84
N PRO A 36 10.93 8.30 4.13
CA PRO A 36 11.02 6.97 4.71
C PRO A 36 9.70 6.19 4.68
N GLU A 37 8.57 6.88 4.92
CA GLU A 37 7.25 6.26 4.90
C GLU A 37 6.83 5.89 3.48
N ALA A 38 7.04 6.78 2.50
CA ALA A 38 6.78 6.51 1.09
C ALA A 38 7.53 5.26 0.62
N ARG A 39 8.81 5.12 1.00
CA ARG A 39 9.62 3.94 0.68
C ARG A 39 9.06 2.66 1.28
N TYR A 40 8.64 2.70 2.55
CA TYR A 40 8.01 1.55 3.19
C TYR A 40 6.71 1.14 2.48
N LEU A 41 5.86 2.11 2.15
CA LEU A 41 4.57 1.86 1.48
C LEU A 41 4.77 1.31 0.06
N ARG A 42 5.73 1.83 -0.72
CA ARG A 42 6.10 1.27 -2.03
C ARG A 42 6.63 -0.16 -1.92
N MET A 43 7.52 -0.43 -0.97
CA MET A 43 8.03 -1.78 -0.71
C MET A 43 6.89 -2.77 -0.38
N ARG A 44 5.88 -2.33 0.38
CA ARG A 44 4.69 -3.14 0.65
C ARG A 44 3.91 -3.42 -0.63
N ALA A 45 3.64 -2.40 -1.45
CA ALA A 45 2.96 -2.58 -2.73
C ALA A 45 3.70 -3.54 -3.68
N ASP A 46 5.02 -3.41 -3.81
CA ASP A 46 5.86 -4.26 -4.66
C ASP A 46 5.89 -5.72 -4.19
N ARG A 47 5.75 -5.95 -2.88
CA ARG A 47 5.61 -7.32 -2.34
C ARG A 47 4.31 -7.95 -2.80
N LEU A 48 3.21 -7.21 -2.77
CA LEU A 48 1.90 -7.71 -3.19
C LEU A 48 1.89 -8.03 -4.70
N ASP A 49 2.57 -7.23 -5.51
CA ASP A 49 2.78 -7.51 -6.94
C ASP A 49 3.44 -8.85 -7.24
N ARG A 50 4.32 -9.32 -6.35
CA ARG A 50 5.00 -10.60 -6.54
C ARG A 50 4.16 -11.80 -6.08
N LEU A 51 3.13 -11.54 -5.28
CA LEU A 51 2.26 -12.59 -4.72
C LEU A 51 1.02 -12.84 -5.59
N ASP A 52 0.68 -11.91 -6.49
CA ASP A 52 -0.47 -11.97 -7.40
C ASP A 52 0.00 -11.52 -8.81
N PRO A 53 0.57 -12.44 -9.63
CA PRO A 53 1.21 -12.11 -10.90
C PRO A 53 0.25 -11.71 -12.03
#